data_AF-A0A9X9F2H0-F1
#
_entry.id   AF-A0A9X9F2H0-F1
#
_cell.length_a   1.000
_cell.length_b   1.000
_cell.length_c   1.000
_cell.angle_alpha   90.00
_cell.angle_beta   90.00
_cell.angle_gamma   90.00
#
_symmetry.space_group_name_H-M   'P 1'
#
loop_
_entity.id
_entity.type
_entity.pdbx_description
1 polymer ?
#
loop_
_entity_poly.entity_id
_entity_poly.type
_entity_poly.pdbx_seq_one_letter_code
_entity_poly.pdbx_strand_id
1 'polypeptide(L)'
;FASHLPLHPVPFNGEVISSQTGEYRIRKRNTRKGTHILEMRKGANGESTSFLQSEPSNEWKIGYAFTVDPIDEKKVNKIQKVIVEHKESPFNKGAITCKLTTYGHISLTNKNYTETFKGTKNKRPIESKDYARILRDSFGITQEKYVGKTLERG
;
A
#
# COMPACT_ATOMS: atom_id res chain seq x y z
N PHE A 1 3.87 0.60 1.78
CA PHE A 1 2.55 0.61 2.45
C PHE A 1 1.48 1.20 1.51
N ALA A 2 1.45 0.76 0.24
CA ALA A 2 0.57 1.30 -0.81
C ALA A 2 0.52 2.84 -0.83
N SER A 3 -0.63 3.45 -0.56
CA SER A 3 -0.81 4.91 -0.52
C SER A 3 -0.40 5.56 0.81
N HIS A 4 -0.01 4.81 1.83
CA HIS A 4 0.44 5.34 3.13
C HIS A 4 1.96 5.55 3.15
N LEU A 5 2.43 6.55 2.42
CA LEU A 5 3.86 6.81 2.23
C LEU A 5 4.31 8.04 3.03
N PRO A 6 5.24 7.91 3.98
CA PRO A 6 5.78 9.06 4.70
C PRO A 6 6.42 10.12 3.81
N LEU A 7 6.92 9.75 2.62
CA LEU A 7 7.66 10.62 1.69
C LEU A 7 8.92 11.29 2.25
N HIS A 8 9.24 11.03 3.51
CA HIS A 8 10.45 11.43 4.21
C HIS A 8 10.90 10.28 5.12
N PRO A 9 12.20 10.21 5.47
CA PRO A 9 12.66 9.32 6.53
C PRO A 9 11.89 9.57 7.83
N VAL A 10 11.43 8.50 8.47
CA VAL A 10 10.72 8.60 9.77
C VAL A 10 11.73 8.33 10.89
N PRO A 11 12.05 9.31 11.75
CA PRO A 11 13.09 9.15 12.76
C PRO A 11 12.61 8.29 13.95
N PHE A 12 13.55 7.59 14.57
CA PHE A 12 13.28 6.69 15.70
C PHE A 12 13.08 7.45 17.03
N ASN A 13 13.42 8.75 17.08
CA ASN A 13 13.20 9.63 18.24
C ASN A 13 11.70 9.91 18.49
N GLY A 14 10.83 9.51 17.56
CA GLY A 14 9.39 9.65 17.69
C GLY A 14 8.80 10.97 17.21
N GLU A 15 9.59 11.82 16.56
CA GLU A 15 9.11 12.98 15.82
C GLU A 15 8.06 12.57 14.77
N VAL A 16 7.09 13.45 14.55
CA VAL A 16 6.01 13.22 13.59
C VAL A 16 6.45 13.70 12.22
N ILE A 17 6.33 12.82 11.24
CA ILE A 17 6.51 13.14 9.82
C ILE A 17 5.13 13.29 9.19
N SER A 18 4.88 14.44 8.57
CA SER A 18 3.64 14.70 7.85
C SER A 18 3.93 14.75 6.35
N SER A 19 3.06 14.13 5.56
CA SER A 19 3.08 14.19 4.10
C SER A 19 1.66 14.35 3.57
N GLN A 20 1.51 14.50 2.25
CA GLN A 20 0.17 14.52 1.65
C GLN A 20 -0.64 13.28 2.06
N THR A 21 0.01 12.13 2.28
CA THR A 21 -0.70 10.87 2.53
C THR A 21 -1.10 10.63 3.99
N GLY A 22 -0.67 11.46 4.93
CA GLY A 22 -0.94 11.28 6.36
C GLY A 22 0.19 11.77 7.26
N GLU A 23 0.07 11.44 8.54
CA GLU A 23 1.13 11.64 9.54
C GLU A 23 1.62 10.30 10.06
N TYR A 24 2.91 10.24 10.35
CA TYR A 24 3.65 9.02 10.66
C TYR A 24 4.59 9.24 11.82
N ARG A 25 4.76 8.23 12.67
CA ARG A 25 5.79 8.27 13.73
C ARG A 25 6.22 6.86 14.10
N ILE A 26 7.46 6.72 14.56
CA ILE A 26 7.95 5.47 15.14
C ILE A 26 7.82 5.51 16.66
N ARG A 27 7.47 4.36 17.26
CA ARG A 27 7.51 4.14 18.71
C ARG A 27 8.22 2.82 19.00
N LYS A 28 9.12 2.83 19.97
CA LYS A 28 9.69 1.60 20.54
C LYS A 28 8.65 1.00 21.49
N ARG A 29 7.94 -0.03 21.03
CA ARG A 29 6.86 -0.70 21.76
C ARG A 29 6.85 -2.17 21.38
N ASN A 30 7.03 -3.04 22.37
CA ASN A 30 6.97 -4.47 22.17
C ASN A 30 5.55 -4.92 21.80
N THR A 31 5.46 -5.74 20.77
CA THR A 31 4.22 -6.39 20.30
C THR A 31 4.51 -7.87 20.03
N ARG A 32 3.48 -8.65 19.73
CA ARG A 32 3.65 -10.05 19.28
C ARG A 32 4.42 -10.19 17.95
N LYS A 33 4.67 -9.08 17.23
CA LYS A 33 5.24 -9.08 15.87
C LYS A 33 6.51 -8.23 15.74
N GLY A 34 7.00 -7.60 16.81
CA GLY A 34 8.21 -6.78 16.77
C GLY A 34 8.42 -5.92 18.01
N THR A 35 9.55 -5.22 18.05
CA THR A 35 9.97 -4.34 19.15
C THR A 35 9.70 -2.85 18.88
N HIS A 36 9.37 -2.53 17.63
CA HIS A 36 9.02 -1.19 17.17
C HIS A 36 7.73 -1.23 16.38
N ILE A 37 7.02 -0.10 16.35
CA ILE A 37 5.84 0.12 15.54
C ILE A 37 5.98 1.42 14.74
N LEU A 38 5.45 1.41 13.52
CA LEU A 38 5.08 2.63 12.81
C LEU A 38 3.60 2.87 13.03
N GLU A 39 3.28 4.01 13.62
CA GLU A 39 1.91 4.51 13.76
C GLU A 39 1.61 5.51 12.65
N MET A 40 0.36 5.57 12.23
CA MET A 40 -0.12 6.53 11.25
C MET A 40 -1.50 7.07 11.60
N ARG A 41 -1.80 8.28 11.13
CA ARG A 41 -3.13 8.90 11.19
C ARG A 41 -3.38 9.83 10.00
N LYS A 42 -4.60 10.34 9.90
CA LYS A 42 -5.01 11.33 8.89
C LYS A 42 -4.12 12.58 8.97
N GLY A 43 -3.72 13.11 7.81
CA GLY A 43 -2.98 14.37 7.68
C GLY A 43 -3.87 15.60 7.66
N ALA A 44 -3.26 16.79 7.76
CA ALA A 44 -3.97 18.08 7.80
C ALA A 44 -4.91 18.32 6.59
N ASN A 45 -4.56 17.80 5.41
CA ASN A 45 -5.30 18.02 4.16
C ASN A 45 -6.50 17.09 3.96
N GLY A 46 -6.94 16.35 4.97
CA GLY A 46 -8.08 15.45 4.80
C GLY A 46 -7.73 14.08 4.23
N GLU A 47 -6.51 13.90 3.71
CA GLU A 47 -6.08 12.71 2.99
C GLU A 47 -5.97 11.48 3.90
N SER A 48 -6.49 10.36 3.40
CA SER A 48 -6.86 9.24 4.25
C SER A 48 -5.72 8.25 4.51
N THR A 49 -5.58 7.87 5.77
CA THR A 49 -5.18 6.51 6.16
C THR A 49 -6.38 5.55 6.02
N SER A 50 -6.94 5.40 4.81
CA SER A 50 -7.93 4.32 4.57
C SER A 50 -7.20 2.99 4.39
N PHE A 51 -6.88 2.35 5.51
CA PHE A 51 -6.50 0.95 5.49
C PHE A 51 -7.77 0.09 5.50
N LEU A 52 -7.91 -0.84 4.55
CA LEU A 52 -8.98 -1.85 4.54
C LEU A 52 -10.39 -1.30 4.82
N GLN A 53 -10.81 -0.25 4.11
CA GLN A 53 -12.16 0.35 4.23
C GLN A 53 -12.45 1.11 5.54
N SER A 54 -11.46 1.35 6.39
CA SER A 54 -11.68 2.24 7.55
C SER A 54 -11.63 3.71 7.13
N GLU A 55 -12.58 4.50 7.62
CA GLU A 55 -12.55 5.96 7.48
C GLU A 55 -11.26 6.53 8.10
N PRO A 56 -10.66 7.56 7.49
CA PRO A 56 -9.49 8.21 8.06
C PRO A 56 -9.80 8.85 9.40
N SER A 57 -8.98 8.51 10.40
CA SER A 57 -9.12 8.95 11.78
C SER A 57 -7.99 9.90 12.16
N ASN A 58 -8.29 10.85 13.04
CA ASN A 58 -7.29 11.69 13.70
C ASN A 58 -6.54 10.93 14.82
N GLU A 59 -6.99 9.72 15.15
CA GLU A 59 -6.33 8.84 16.11
C GLU A 59 -5.17 8.08 15.48
N TRP A 60 -4.09 7.92 16.25
CA TRP A 60 -2.96 7.09 15.88
C TRP A 60 -3.35 5.61 15.83
N LYS A 61 -3.12 4.97 14.69
CA LYS A 61 -3.29 3.52 14.52
C LYS A 61 -1.95 2.87 14.19
N ILE A 62 -1.75 1.63 14.64
CA ILE A 62 -0.58 0.84 14.26
C ILE A 62 -0.71 0.50 12.78
N GLY A 63 0.25 0.95 11.96
CA GLY A 63 0.35 0.56 10.57
C GLY A 63 1.03 -0.80 10.43
N TYR A 64 2.20 -0.96 11.04
CA TYR A 64 2.89 -2.24 11.14
C TYR A 64 3.89 -2.26 12.29
N ALA A 65 4.24 -3.46 12.73
CA ALA A 65 5.31 -3.71 13.70
C ALA A 65 6.55 -4.27 12.98
N PHE A 66 7.73 -4.01 13.52
CA PHE A 66 9.00 -4.49 12.98
C PHE A 66 10.06 -4.66 14.08
N THR A 67 11.14 -5.38 13.77
CA THR A 67 12.38 -5.41 14.57
C THR A 67 13.50 -4.73 13.80
N VAL A 68 14.61 -4.44 14.48
CA VAL A 68 15.81 -3.85 13.86
C VAL A 68 16.83 -4.90 13.44
N ASP A 69 16.45 -6.18 13.49
CA ASP A 69 17.32 -7.28 13.10
C ASP A 69 17.53 -7.23 11.57
N PRO A 70 18.78 -7.30 11.09
CA PRO A 70 19.06 -7.28 9.67
C PRO A 70 18.46 -8.52 8.98
N ILE A 71 17.97 -8.34 7.76
CA ILE A 71 17.48 -9.42 6.90
C ILE A 71 18.29 -9.46 5.60
N ASP A 72 18.54 -10.68 5.11
CA ASP A 72 19.24 -10.91 3.85
C ASP A 72 18.26 -11.21 2.70
N GLU A 73 18.81 -11.38 1.50
CA GLU A 73 18.01 -11.69 0.31
C GLU A 73 17.28 -13.04 0.42
N LYS A 74 17.86 -14.04 1.11
CA LYS A 74 17.20 -15.33 1.34
C LYS A 74 15.91 -15.13 2.15
N LYS A 75 15.95 -14.28 3.18
CA LYS A 75 14.77 -13.91 3.96
C LYS A 75 13.76 -13.13 3.12
N VAL A 76 14.21 -12.19 2.28
CA VAL A 76 13.32 -11.44 1.37
C VAL A 76 12.60 -12.38 0.40
N ASN A 77 13.30 -13.33 -0.22
CA ASN A 77 12.70 -14.33 -1.10
C ASN A 77 11.68 -15.21 -0.38
N LYS A 78 11.94 -15.58 0.88
CA LYS A 78 10.95 -16.29 1.71
C LYS A 78 9.71 -15.44 1.99
N ILE A 79 9.86 -14.14 2.24
CA ILE A 79 8.73 -13.21 2.42
C ILE A 79 7.91 -13.12 1.12
N GLN A 80 8.57 -12.97 -0.04
CA GLN A 80 7.89 -12.98 -1.34
C GLN A 80 7.09 -14.28 -1.54
N LYS A 81 7.70 -15.44 -1.25
CA LYS A 81 7.02 -16.74 -1.35
C LYS A 81 5.75 -16.79 -0.49
N VAL A 82 5.84 -16.32 0.76
CA VAL A 82 4.67 -16.21 1.65
C VAL A 82 3.60 -15.27 1.07
N ILE A 83 4.00 -14.12 0.51
CA ILE A 83 3.06 -13.18 -0.13
C ILE A 83 2.36 -13.80 -1.34
N VAL A 84 3.06 -14.63 -2.12
CA VAL A 84 2.49 -15.30 -3.31
C VAL A 84 1.58 -16.46 -2.91
N GLU A 85 1.97 -17.28 -1.94
CA GLU A 85 1.36 -18.59 -1.70
C GLU A 85 0.41 -18.64 -0.49
N HIS A 86 0.62 -17.79 0.52
CA HIS A 86 -0.13 -17.92 1.78
C HIS A 86 -1.62 -17.67 1.57
N LYS A 87 -2.48 -18.52 2.16
CA LYS A 87 -3.94 -18.46 1.98
C LYS A 87 -4.53 -17.12 2.42
N GLU A 88 -3.96 -16.51 3.45
CA GLU A 88 -4.41 -15.21 3.98
C GLU A 88 -3.70 -14.01 3.33
N SER A 89 -2.80 -14.23 2.35
CA SER A 89 -2.17 -13.11 1.66
C SER A 89 -3.23 -12.29 0.92
N PRO A 90 -3.30 -10.96 1.13
CA PRO A 90 -4.23 -10.11 0.40
C PRO A 90 -3.82 -9.90 -1.06
N PHE A 91 -2.55 -10.16 -1.40
CA PHE A 91 -1.97 -9.84 -2.71
C PHE A 91 -2.11 -10.97 -3.74
N ASN A 92 -2.55 -12.16 -3.34
CA ASN A 92 -2.80 -13.28 -4.24
C ASN A 92 -4.30 -13.51 -4.55
N LYS A 93 -5.17 -12.57 -4.19
CA LYS A 93 -6.63 -12.66 -4.40
C LYS A 93 -7.14 -11.91 -5.62
N GLY A 94 -6.33 -11.03 -6.19
CA GLY A 94 -6.68 -10.23 -7.35
C GLY A 94 -5.65 -9.14 -7.60
N ALA A 95 -5.68 -8.57 -8.80
CA ALA A 95 -4.76 -7.50 -9.15
C ALA A 95 -5.10 -6.23 -8.35
N ILE A 96 -4.05 -5.56 -7.88
CA ILE A 96 -4.11 -4.25 -7.25
C ILE A 96 -2.93 -3.43 -7.75
N THR A 97 -3.20 -2.21 -8.21
CA THR A 97 -2.17 -1.24 -8.59
C THR A 97 -2.50 0.08 -7.91
N CYS A 98 -1.51 0.73 -7.31
CA CYS A 98 -1.71 2.01 -6.62
C CYS A 98 -0.55 2.95 -6.93
N LYS A 99 -0.86 4.23 -7.11
CA LYS A 99 0.13 5.28 -7.41
C LYS A 99 -0.33 6.59 -6.78
N LEU A 100 0.62 7.34 -6.20
CA LEU A 100 0.36 8.71 -5.79
C LEU A 100 0.15 9.62 -7.02
N THR A 101 -0.61 10.68 -6.82
CA THR A 101 -0.76 11.80 -7.75
C THR A 101 -0.43 13.09 -7.01
N THR A 102 -0.37 14.21 -7.73
CA THR A 102 -0.11 15.54 -7.15
C THR A 102 -1.10 15.93 -6.06
N TYR A 103 -2.31 15.35 -6.06
CA TYR A 103 -3.41 15.74 -5.18
C TYR A 103 -4.03 14.57 -4.42
N GLY A 104 -3.31 13.44 -4.32
CA GLY A 104 -3.78 12.25 -3.62
C GLY A 104 -3.21 10.97 -4.22
N HIS A 105 -4.08 10.01 -4.55
CA HIS A 105 -3.67 8.74 -5.13
C HIS A 105 -4.78 8.06 -5.92
N ILE A 106 -4.37 7.21 -6.85
CA ILE A 106 -5.27 6.37 -7.64
C ILE A 106 -5.00 4.90 -7.34
N SER A 107 -6.04 4.09 -7.41
CA SER A 107 -5.93 2.63 -7.28
C SER A 107 -6.81 1.92 -8.30
N LEU A 108 -6.30 0.81 -8.81
CA LEU A 108 -6.92 0.00 -9.83
C LEU A 108 -6.98 -1.45 -9.35
N THR A 109 -8.17 -2.04 -9.45
CA THR A 109 -8.42 -3.48 -9.27
C THR A 109 -9.07 -4.02 -10.53
N ASN A 110 -9.25 -5.34 -10.63
CA ASN A 110 -9.99 -5.94 -11.74
C ASN A 110 -11.43 -5.44 -11.89
N LYS A 111 -12.02 -4.86 -10.84
CA LYS A 111 -13.45 -4.48 -10.80
C LYS A 111 -13.70 -3.00 -10.67
N ASN A 112 -12.74 -2.25 -10.12
CA ASN A 112 -12.94 -0.84 -9.78
C ASN A 112 -11.67 -0.04 -10.04
N TYR A 113 -11.89 1.20 -10.46
CA TYR A 113 -10.91 2.27 -10.41
C TYR A 113 -11.35 3.26 -9.33
N THR A 114 -10.46 3.56 -8.39
CA THR A 114 -10.73 4.45 -7.26
C THR A 114 -9.74 5.59 -7.26
N GLU A 115 -10.25 6.81 -7.24
CA GLU A 115 -9.48 8.05 -7.22
C GLU A 115 -9.71 8.74 -5.89
N THR A 116 -8.63 9.07 -5.21
CA THR A 116 -8.64 9.96 -4.06
C THR A 116 -7.99 11.27 -4.50
N PHE A 117 -8.75 12.35 -4.51
CA PHE A 117 -8.32 13.67 -4.94
C PHE A 117 -8.76 14.71 -3.91
N LYS A 118 -7.81 15.42 -3.30
CA LYS A 118 -8.05 16.46 -2.28
C LYS A 118 -9.04 16.02 -1.19
N GLY A 119 -8.86 14.80 -0.67
CA GLY A 119 -9.72 14.22 0.36
C GLY A 119 -11.03 13.59 -0.14
N THR A 120 -11.44 13.86 -1.38
CA THR A 120 -12.64 13.25 -1.99
C THR A 120 -12.29 11.92 -2.63
N LYS A 121 -13.07 10.88 -2.31
CA LYS A 121 -12.89 9.53 -2.85
C LYS A 121 -14.01 9.17 -3.81
N ASN A 122 -13.66 8.92 -5.06
CA ASN A 122 -14.57 8.45 -6.09
C ASN A 122 -14.19 7.02 -6.49
N LYS A 123 -15.12 6.08 -6.34
CA LYS A 123 -14.96 4.70 -6.81
C LYS A 123 -15.92 4.47 -7.96
N ARG A 124 -15.41 4.03 -9.11
CA ARG A 124 -16.21 3.61 -10.26
C ARG A 124 -15.92 2.16 -10.65
N PRO A 125 -16.94 1.35 -10.97
CA PRO A 125 -16.76 0.06 -11.61
C PRO A 125 -16.04 0.22 -12.95
N ILE A 126 -15.37 -0.83 -13.41
CA ILE A 126 -14.72 -0.89 -14.73
C ILE A 126 -15.02 -2.21 -15.42
N GLU A 127 -14.93 -2.22 -16.74
CA GLU A 127 -14.95 -3.44 -17.54
C GLU A 127 -13.53 -3.94 -17.86
N SER A 128 -13.41 -5.18 -18.34
CA SER A 128 -12.11 -5.76 -18.72
C SER A 128 -11.36 -4.91 -19.76
N LYS A 129 -12.07 -4.29 -20.71
CA LYS A 129 -11.49 -3.41 -21.74
C LYS A 129 -10.89 -2.13 -21.16
N ASP A 130 -11.43 -1.64 -20.04
CA ASP A 130 -10.93 -0.45 -19.36
C ASP A 130 -9.67 -0.74 -18.57
N TYR A 131 -9.52 -1.95 -18.03
CA TYR A 131 -8.41 -2.30 -17.15
C TYR A 131 -7.05 -2.06 -17.83
N ALA A 132 -6.82 -2.66 -19.00
CA ALA A 132 -5.55 -2.53 -19.72
C ALA A 132 -5.26 -1.08 -20.14
N ARG A 133 -6.31 -0.35 -20.55
CA ARG A 133 -6.21 1.07 -20.92
C ARG A 133 -5.82 1.93 -19.71
N ILE A 134 -6.51 1.80 -18.58
CA ILE A 134 -6.21 2.56 -17.35
C ILE A 134 -4.83 2.21 -16.81
N LEU A 135 -4.46 0.93 -16.83
CA LEU A 135 -3.15 0.47 -16.37
C LEU A 135 -2.02 1.14 -17.16
N ARG A 136 -2.14 1.22 -18.48
CA ARG A 136 -1.19 1.94 -19.32
C ARG A 136 -1.25 3.45 -19.10
N ASP A 137 -2.42 4.06 -19.27
CA ASP A 137 -2.53 5.52 -19.37
C ASP A 137 -2.31 6.21 -18.02
N SER A 138 -2.73 5.59 -16.91
CA SER A 138 -2.65 6.18 -15.57
C SER A 138 -1.44 5.70 -14.76
N PHE A 139 -0.96 4.47 -15.00
CA PHE A 139 0.14 3.88 -14.25
C PHE A 139 1.42 3.67 -15.08
N GLY A 140 1.39 3.88 -16.40
CA GLY A 140 2.55 3.66 -17.27
C GLY A 140 2.95 2.19 -17.39
N ILE A 141 2.03 1.26 -17.08
CA ILE A 141 2.31 -0.18 -17.11
C ILE A 141 1.64 -0.78 -18.34
N THR A 142 2.45 -1.28 -19.26
CA THR A 142 2.00 -2.09 -20.40
C THR A 142 2.21 -3.56 -20.11
N GLN A 143 1.20 -4.38 -20.36
CA GLN A 143 1.36 -5.82 -20.36
C GLN A 143 1.99 -6.23 -21.68
N GLU A 144 3.29 -6.49 -21.68
CA GLU A 144 3.87 -7.31 -22.73
C GLU A 144 3.42 -8.75 -22.50
N LYS A 145 2.89 -9.39 -23.55
CA LYS A 145 2.74 -10.85 -23.50
C LYS A 145 4.15 -11.42 -23.40
N TYR A 146 4.55 -11.85 -22.21
CA TYR A 146 5.64 -12.80 -22.08
C TYR A 146 5.17 -14.12 -22.73
N VAL A 147 5.41 -14.22 -24.04
CA VAL A 147 5.28 -15.47 -24.79
C VAL A 147 6.40 -16.37 -24.27
N GLY A 148 6.11 -17.27 -23.33
CA GLY A 148 7.10 -18.28 -22.95
C GLY A 148 6.95 -19.03 -21.63
N LYS A 149 6.12 -18.61 -20.67
CA LYS A 149 5.87 -19.44 -19.47
C LYS A 149 4.41 -19.40 -19.05
N THR A 150 3.73 -20.51 -19.31
CA THR A 150 2.59 -20.95 -18.50
C THR A 150 3.08 -21.00 -17.06
N LEU A 151 2.60 -20.11 -16.20
CA LEU A 151 2.67 -20.34 -14.76
C LEU A 151 1.74 -21.53 -14.50
N GLU A 152 2.30 -22.74 -14.54
CA GLU A 152 1.60 -23.90 -14.03
C GLU A 152 1.30 -23.63 -12.55
N ARG A 153 0.01 -23.51 -12.27
CA ARG A 153 -0.49 -23.44 -10.90
C ARG A 153 -0.37 -24.86 -10.33
N GLY A 154 0.68 -25.10 -9.57
CA GLY A 154 0.74 -26.21 -8.60
C GLY A 154 -0.17 -25.96 -7.41
#